data_AF-A0A529KPI5-F1
#
_entry.id   AF-A0A529KPI5-F1
#
_cell.length_a   1.000
_cell.length_b   1.000
_cell.length_c   1.000
_cell.angle_alpha   90.00
_cell.angle_beta   90.00
_cell.angle_gamma   90.00
#
_symmetry.space_group_name_H-M   'P 1'
#
loop_
_entity.id
_entity.type
_entity.pdbx_description
1 polymer ?
#
loop_
_entity_poly.entity_id
_entity_poly.type
_entity_poly.pdbx_seq_one_letter_code
_entity_poly.pdbx_strand_id
1 'polypeptide(L)' 'MTERFMLSRRELLKTSAAGAALGLASASFPISRAFAAAVTVGFIYVGPKDDYGYNQAHAEGAATLKA' A
#
# COMPACT_ATOMS: atom_id res chain seq x y z
N MET A 1 20.85 -14.55 -40.49
CA MET A 1 21.31 -14.20 -39.14
C MET A 1 20.25 -14.64 -38.15
N THR A 2 20.36 -15.85 -37.65
CA THR A 2 19.48 -16.39 -36.62
C THR A 2 20.35 -16.69 -35.40
N GLU A 3 20.43 -15.73 -34.50
CA GLU A 3 20.98 -15.92 -33.15
C GLU A 3 20.14 -16.99 -32.46
N ARG A 4 20.74 -18.18 -32.29
CA ARG A 4 20.11 -19.29 -31.60
C ARG A 4 20.24 -18.97 -30.10
N PHE A 5 19.12 -18.83 -29.39
CA PHE A 5 19.12 -18.62 -27.93
C PHE A 5 19.83 -19.82 -27.25
N MET A 6 21.14 -19.72 -27.03
CA MET A 6 21.94 -20.79 -26.41
C MET A 6 22.02 -20.53 -24.91
N LEU A 7 21.05 -21.03 -24.17
CA LEU A 7 21.06 -20.97 -22.71
C LEU A 7 22.18 -21.89 -22.20
N SER A 8 23.32 -21.33 -21.79
CA SER A 8 24.44 -22.12 -21.29
C SER A 8 24.18 -22.63 -19.87
N ARG A 9 24.67 -23.83 -19.52
CA ARG A 9 24.59 -24.36 -18.14
C ARG A 9 25.10 -23.36 -17.09
N ARG A 10 26.14 -22.60 -17.45
CA ARG A 10 26.71 -21.56 -16.59
C ARG A 10 25.77 -20.37 -16.41
N GLU A 11 25.12 -19.91 -17.47
CA GLU A 11 24.13 -18.84 -17.37
C GLU A 11 22.92 -19.30 -16.57
N LEU A 12 22.44 -20.53 -16.79
CA LEU A 12 21.36 -21.11 -16.01
C LEU A 12 21.70 -21.15 -14.51
N LEU A 13 22.91 -21.58 -14.14
CA LEU A 13 23.35 -21.59 -12.75
C LEU A 13 23.49 -20.18 -12.16
N LYS A 14 23.96 -19.21 -12.94
CA LYS A 14 24.07 -17.81 -12.51
C LYS A 14 22.70 -17.18 -12.28
N THR A 15 21.76 -17.37 -13.21
CA THR A 15 20.41 -16.81 -13.10
C THR A 15 19.62 -17.52 -12.01
N SER A 16 19.78 -18.84 -11.84
CA SER A 16 19.13 -19.58 -10.75
C SER A 16 19.68 -19.18 -9.38
N ALA A 17 21.00 -19.00 -9.26
CA ALA A 17 21.60 -18.53 -8.01
C ALA A 17 21.18 -17.09 -7.69
N ALA A 18 21.12 -16.20 -8.69
CA ALA A 18 20.62 -14.84 -8.51
C ALA A 18 19.12 -14.84 -8.12
N GLY A 19 18.30 -15.65 -8.78
CA GLY A 19 16.87 -15.79 -8.47
C GLY A 19 16.63 -16.36 -7.07
N ALA A 20 17.42 -17.36 -6.66
CA ALA A 20 17.35 -17.94 -5.31
C ALA A 20 17.79 -16.93 -4.25
N ALA A 21 18.86 -16.17 -4.48
CA ALA A 21 19.30 -15.12 -3.57
C ALA A 21 18.25 -14.00 -3.42
N LEU A 22 17.63 -13.58 -4.52
CA LEU A 22 16.53 -12.61 -4.50
C LEU A 22 15.29 -13.16 -3.78
N GLY A 23 14.97 -14.44 -3.97
CA GLY A 23 13.86 -15.11 -3.28
C GLY A 23 14.08 -15.25 -1.78
N LEU A 24 15.31 -15.56 -1.34
CA LEU A 24 15.67 -15.62 0.08
C LEU A 24 15.73 -14.23 0.73
N ALA A 25 16.22 -13.23 -0.01
CA ALA A 25 16.25 -11.85 0.44
C ALA A 25 14.85 -11.27 0.60
N SER A 26 13.93 -11.54 -0.34
CA SER A 26 12.53 -11.09 -0.24
C SER A 26 11.73 -11.83 0.85
N ALA A 27 12.08 -13.08 1.14
CA ALA A 27 11.51 -13.81 2.28
C ALA A 27 12.01 -13.27 3.63
N SER A 28 13.28 -12.86 3.72
CA SER A 28 13.87 -12.30 4.95
C SER A 28 13.52 -10.83 5.17
N PHE A 29 13.31 -10.09 4.07
CA PHE A 29 12.92 -8.68 4.07
C PHE A 29 11.69 -8.51 3.17
N PRO A 30 10.48 -8.76 3.70
CA PRO A 30 9.27 -8.64 2.91
C PRO A 30 9.13 -7.21 2.41
N ILE A 31 9.18 -7.04 1.08
CA ILE A 31 8.90 -5.77 0.43
C ILE A 31 7.39 -5.56 0.47
N SER A 32 6.91 -4.94 1.54
CA SER A 32 5.51 -4.53 1.70
C SER A 32 5.32 -3.07 1.34
N ARG A 33 4.14 -2.73 0.82
CA ARG A 33 3.75 -1.32 0.68
C ARG A 33 3.63 -0.68 2.05
N ALA A 34 4.31 0.44 2.26
CA ALA A 34 4.06 1.28 3.42
C ALA A 34 2.71 1.98 3.25
N PHE A 35 1.78 1.72 4.15
CA PHE A 35 0.52 2.46 4.26
C PHE A 35 0.59 3.36 5.49
N ALA A 36 -0.11 4.50 5.43
CA ALA A 36 -0.31 5.32 6.61
C ALA A 36 -1.12 4.54 7.66
N ALA A 37 -0.86 4.82 8.94
CA ALA A 37 -1.69 4.31 10.02
C ALA A 37 -3.12 4.87 9.91
N ALA A 38 -4.08 4.17 10.52
CA ALA A 38 -5.43 4.67 10.65
C ALA A 38 -5.43 5.99 11.44
N VAL A 39 -6.13 7.01 10.92
CA VAL A 39 -6.23 8.32 11.55
C VAL A 39 -7.49 8.38 12.40
N THR A 40 -7.37 8.85 13.64
CA THR A 40 -8.52 9.19 14.49
C THR A 40 -8.82 10.68 14.34
N VAL A 41 -10.04 11.00 13.92
CA VAL A 41 -10.50 12.40 13.74
C VAL A 41 -11.67 12.66 14.68
N GLY A 42 -11.64 13.80 15.38
CA GLY A 42 -12.71 14.26 16.25
C GLY A 42 -13.30 15.57 15.74
N PHE A 43 -14.61 15.75 15.95
CA PHE A 43 -15.34 16.97 15.60
C PHE A 43 -15.90 17.61 16.86
N ILE A 44 -15.69 18.93 17.01
CA ILE A 44 -16.25 19.73 18.11
C ILE A 44 -17.24 20.72 17.50
N TYR A 45 -18.48 20.70 17.98
CA TYR A 45 -19.52 21.60 17.55
C TYR A 45 -19.75 22.65 18.63
N VAL A 46 -19.67 23.92 18.24
CA VAL A 46 -20.07 25.03 19.08
C VAL A 46 -21.46 25.45 18.61
N GLY A 47 -22.49 25.05 19.37
CA GLY A 47 -23.90 25.22 19.02
C GLY A 47 -24.60 23.90 18.63
N PRO A 48 -25.90 23.96 18.31
CA PRO A 48 -26.69 22.78 17.94
C PRO A 48 -26.13 22.08 16.70
N LYS A 49 -26.28 20.75 16.64
CA LYS A 49 -25.85 19.92 15.49
C LYS A 49 -26.82 20.01 14.32
N ASP A 50 -28.07 20.35 14.58
CA ASP A 50 -29.20 20.48 13.65
C ASP A 50 -29.48 21.95 13.32
N ASP A 51 -28.42 22.74 13.19
CA ASP A 51 -28.48 24.17 12.90
C ASP A 51 -28.90 24.49 11.45
N TYR A 52 -29.24 23.48 10.63
CA TYR A 52 -29.51 23.60 9.20
C TYR A 52 -28.41 24.35 8.43
N GLY A 53 -27.18 24.29 8.94
CA GLY A 53 -26.06 25.09 8.44
C GLY A 53 -24.71 24.44 8.74
N TYR A 54 -23.84 25.19 9.44
CA TYR A 54 -22.42 24.87 9.56
C TYR A 54 -22.18 23.57 10.34
N ASN A 55 -22.77 23.42 11.53
CA ASN A 55 -22.56 22.24 12.36
C ASN A 55 -23.22 21.00 11.75
N GLN A 56 -24.40 21.15 11.13
CA GLN A 56 -25.09 20.05 10.46
C GLN A 56 -24.29 19.52 9.27
N ALA A 57 -23.82 20.40 8.37
CA ALA A 57 -23.02 20.00 7.22
C ALA A 57 -21.73 19.25 7.65
N HIS A 58 -21.08 19.72 8.72
CA HIS A 58 -19.93 19.02 9.30
C HIS A 58 -20.30 17.68 9.96
N ALA A 59 -21.47 17.55 10.59
CA ALA A 59 -21.95 16.28 11.15
C ALA A 59 -22.26 15.25 10.07
N GLU A 60 -22.85 15.66 8.96
CA GLU A 60 -23.11 14.81 7.80
C GLU A 60 -21.79 14.37 7.13
N GLY A 61 -20.83 15.28 7.00
CA GLY A 61 -19.48 14.96 6.54
C GLY A 61 -18.76 13.96 7.46
N ALA A 62 -18.78 14.19 8.77
CA ALA A 62 -18.20 13.28 9.75
C ALA A 62 -18.82 11.87 9.71
N ALA A 63 -20.13 11.77 9.49
CA ALA A 63 -20.82 10.49 9.33
C ALA A 63 -20.36 9.73 8.08
N THR A 64 -20.08 10.46 6.98
CA THR A 64 -19.57 9.87 5.73
C THR A 64 -18.15 9.33 5.89
N LEU A 65 -17.30 10.00 6.69
CA LEU A 65 -15.91 9.58 6.93
C LEU A 65 -15.76 8.37 7.86
N LYS A 66 -16.81 8.02 8.60
CA LYS A 66 -16.82 6.87 9.52
C LYS A 66 -17.08 5.53 8.80
N ALA A 67 -17.59 5.57 7.56
CA ALA A 67 -17.96 4.39 6.77
C ALA A 67 -16.75 3.56 6.31
#